data_AF-A0A8J7RLH9-F1
#
_entry.id   AF-A0A8J7RLH9-F1
#
_cell.length_a   1.000
_cell.length_b   1.000
_cell.length_c   1.000
_cell.angle_alpha   90.00
_cell.angle_beta   90.00
_cell.angle_gamma   90.00
#
_symmetry.space_group_name_H-M   'P 1'
#
loop_
_entity.id
_entity.type
_entity.pdbx_description
1 polymer ?
#
loop_
_entity_poly.entity_id
_entity_poly.type
_entity_poly.pdbx_seq_one_letter_code
_entity_poly.pdbx_strand_id
1 'polypeptide(L)'
;MHLKKHIIPLAALFLLFSCDLMSDHKLISDEPGEENEAWVEQVFSGGQQCDPDDNYEPPDTEKLLKSRGIDLFDTDKEHLGVCGACSCPSYAAIHYALIHTDDVEKAEKIGFELSEGPNQ
;
A
#
# COMPACT_ATOMS: atom_id res chain seq x y z
N MET A 1 -50.40 -16.06 52.36
CA MET A 1 -49.47 -14.95 52.06
C MET A 1 -48.45 -15.42 51.04
N HIS A 2 -48.39 -14.69 49.92
CA HIS A 2 -47.24 -14.41 49.05
C HIS A 2 -46.09 -15.44 48.94
N LEU A 3 -45.88 -16.04 47.76
CA LEU A 3 -45.13 -15.51 46.61
C LEU A 3 -43.60 -15.59 46.81
N LYS A 4 -42.93 -16.51 46.09
CA LYS A 4 -41.97 -16.15 45.03
C LYS A 4 -41.40 -17.37 44.29
N LYS A 5 -41.63 -17.35 42.99
CA LYS A 5 -40.94 -18.13 41.95
C LYS A 5 -39.47 -17.69 41.93
N HIS A 6 -38.54 -18.64 41.88
CA HIS A 6 -37.20 -18.39 41.35
C HIS A 6 -36.94 -19.36 40.21
N ILE A 7 -37.10 -18.79 39.01
CA ILE A 7 -36.75 -19.34 37.71
C ILE A 7 -35.23 -19.35 37.65
N ILE A 8 -34.63 -20.53 37.49
CA ILE A 8 -33.19 -20.68 37.22
C ILE A 8 -33.00 -20.49 35.72
N PRO A 9 -32.18 -19.53 35.24
CA PRO A 9 -32.01 -19.31 33.82
C PRO A 9 -31.12 -20.42 33.23
N LEU A 10 -31.63 -21.02 32.17
CA LEU A 10 -30.95 -22.00 31.33
C LEU A 10 -29.73 -21.31 30.68
N ALA A 11 -28.55 -21.87 30.93
CA ALA A 11 -27.36 -21.56 30.18
C ALA A 11 -27.55 -22.00 28.71
N ALA A 12 -27.48 -21.05 27.79
CA ALA A 12 -27.15 -21.22 26.38
C ALA A 12 -26.33 -19.96 26.05
N LEU A 13 -24.99 -19.96 26.04
CA LEU A 13 -24.06 -20.73 25.22
C LEU A 13 -24.47 -20.74 23.74
N PHE A 14 -23.55 -20.29 22.88
CA PHE A 14 -23.62 -20.15 21.41
C PHE A 14 -24.37 -18.90 20.92
N LEU A 15 -23.82 -17.95 20.14
CA LEU A 15 -22.57 -17.89 19.37
C LEU A 15 -22.22 -16.41 19.11
N LEU A 16 -20.92 -16.19 19.03
CA LEU A 16 -20.27 -15.06 18.38
C LEU A 16 -20.82 -14.90 16.95
N PHE A 17 -21.55 -13.82 16.70
CA PHE A 17 -21.70 -13.26 15.37
C PHE A 17 -21.07 -11.87 15.41
N SER A 18 -19.77 -11.84 15.17
CA SER A 18 -19.07 -10.62 14.79
C SER A 18 -19.76 -10.08 13.54
N CYS A 19 -20.44 -8.95 13.68
CA CYS A 19 -20.98 -8.20 12.56
C CYS A 19 -19.86 -7.87 11.58
N ASP A 20 -20.08 -8.32 10.34
CA ASP A 20 -19.71 -7.69 9.09
C ASP A 20 -18.22 -7.40 8.87
N LEU A 21 -17.56 -8.48 8.45
CA LEU A 21 -16.45 -8.47 7.50
C LEU A 21 -16.85 -7.59 6.30
N MET A 22 -16.42 -6.32 6.30
CA MET A 22 -16.41 -5.50 5.10
C MET A 22 -15.47 -6.18 4.09
N SER A 23 -16.06 -6.86 3.11
CA SER A 23 -15.38 -7.21 1.87
C SER A 23 -15.08 -5.91 1.13
N ASP A 24 -13.84 -5.45 1.23
CA ASP A 24 -13.25 -4.63 0.17
C ASP A 24 -13.19 -5.53 -1.08
N HIS A 25 -14.11 -5.28 -2.01
CA HIS A 25 -14.04 -5.81 -3.36
C HIS A 25 -12.85 -5.13 -4.05
N LYS A 26 -11.68 -5.78 -3.96
CA LYS A 26 -10.58 -5.56 -4.88
C LYS A 26 -11.08 -5.96 -6.27
N LEU A 27 -11.38 -4.96 -7.11
CA LEU A 27 -11.68 -5.14 -8.52
C LEU A 27 -10.41 -5.69 -9.17
N ILE A 28 -10.36 -7.01 -9.36
CA ILE A 28 -9.38 -7.64 -10.25
C ILE A 28 -9.96 -7.48 -11.65
N SER A 29 -9.26 -6.70 -12.48
CA SER A 29 -9.55 -6.54 -13.90
C SER A 29 -9.19 -7.85 -14.63
N ASP A 30 -10.18 -8.47 -15.28
CA ASP A 30 -10.04 -9.69 -16.08
C ASP A 30 -9.55 -9.35 -17.51
N GLU A 31 -8.25 -9.19 -17.72
CA GLU A 31 -7.60 -9.28 -19.04
C GLU A 31 -6.71 -10.54 -19.05
N PRO A 32 -7.00 -11.56 -19.89
CA PRO A 32 -6.27 -12.83 -19.88
C PRO A 32 -4.96 -12.70 -20.68
N GLY A 33 -3.87 -12.37 -19.99
CA GLY A 33 -2.52 -12.29 -20.54
C GLY A 33 -1.35 -12.08 -19.55
N GLU A 34 -1.61 -11.56 -18.35
CA GLU A 34 -0.58 -11.09 -17.36
C GLU A 34 -0.77 -11.69 -15.95
N GLU A 35 -1.14 -12.97 -15.85
CA GLU A 35 -1.69 -13.54 -14.60
C GLU A 35 -0.72 -13.60 -13.39
N ASN A 36 0.54 -13.17 -13.53
CA ASN A 36 1.53 -13.22 -12.45
C ASN A 36 2.34 -11.92 -12.27
N GLU A 37 1.87 -10.81 -12.82
CA GLU A 37 2.52 -9.51 -12.70
C GLU A 37 1.58 -8.50 -12.04
N ALA A 38 2.16 -7.61 -11.22
CA ALA A 38 1.42 -6.58 -10.51
C ALA A 38 2.28 -5.32 -10.42
N TRP A 39 1.66 -4.18 -10.75
CA TRP A 39 2.27 -2.88 -10.47
C TRP A 39 2.17 -2.56 -8.99
N VAL A 40 3.26 -2.08 -8.42
CA VAL A 40 3.29 -1.47 -7.08
C VAL A 40 3.89 -0.09 -7.15
N GLU A 41 3.46 0.80 -6.27
CA GLU A 41 3.89 2.20 -6.23
C GLU A 41 4.30 2.65 -4.83
N GLN A 42 5.23 3.60 -4.75
CA GLN A 42 5.54 4.33 -3.52
C GLN A 42 5.84 5.79 -3.84
N VAL A 43 5.32 6.69 -3.01
CA VAL A 43 5.66 8.12 -3.12
C VAL A 43 6.96 8.40 -2.38
N PHE A 44 7.92 8.98 -3.10
CA PHE A 44 9.14 9.53 -2.51
C PHE A 44 9.10 11.04 -2.58
N SER A 45 9.32 11.68 -1.43
CA SER A 45 9.40 13.14 -1.31
C SER A 45 10.51 13.52 -0.34
N GLY A 46 11.23 14.58 -0.68
CA GLY A 46 12.34 15.05 0.14
C GLY A 46 13.11 16.21 -0.47
N GLY A 47 14.22 16.53 0.20
CA GLY A 47 15.01 17.73 -0.03
C GLY A 47 14.29 19.01 0.40
N GLN A 48 15.00 20.12 0.30
CA GLN A 48 14.56 21.43 0.75
C GLN A 48 14.74 22.45 -0.38
N GLN A 49 13.65 23.15 -0.70
CA GLN A 49 13.71 24.28 -1.62
C GLN A 49 14.55 25.41 -1.03
N CYS A 50 15.27 26.13 -1.89
CA CYS A 50 16.12 27.29 -1.55
C CYS A 50 17.35 26.98 -0.66
N ASP A 51 17.64 25.73 -0.35
CA ASP A 51 18.90 25.35 0.29
C ASP A 51 19.90 24.87 -0.79
N PRO A 52 20.93 25.66 -1.13
CA PRO A 52 21.90 25.29 -2.15
C PRO A 52 22.81 24.12 -1.73
N ASP A 53 22.86 23.80 -0.43
CA ASP A 53 23.67 22.71 0.11
C ASP A 53 22.85 21.40 0.25
N ASP A 54 21.54 21.43 -0.01
CA ASP A 54 20.71 20.23 0.00
C ASP A 54 21.01 19.35 -1.23
N ASN A 55 21.41 18.12 -0.96
CA ASN A 55 21.78 17.10 -1.94
C ASN A 55 20.88 15.86 -1.87
N TYR A 56 19.59 16.03 -1.55
CA TYR A 56 18.64 14.92 -1.51
C TYR A 56 18.68 14.09 -2.80
N GLU A 57 19.00 12.82 -2.63
CA GLU A 57 18.91 11.81 -3.67
C GLU A 57 17.70 10.91 -3.39
N PRO A 58 16.69 10.88 -4.27
CA PRO A 58 15.56 9.96 -4.12
C PRO A 58 16.04 8.51 -4.08
N PRO A 59 15.39 7.62 -3.30
CA PRO A 59 15.73 6.21 -3.29
C PRO A 59 15.69 5.58 -4.68
N ASP A 60 16.66 4.70 -4.93
CA ASP A 60 16.68 3.84 -6.10
C ASP A 60 15.71 2.68 -5.89
N THR A 61 14.54 2.76 -6.54
CA THR A 61 13.46 1.76 -6.47
C THR A 61 13.95 0.35 -6.81
N GLU A 62 14.73 0.21 -7.88
CA GLU A 62 15.23 -1.09 -8.32
C GLU A 62 16.15 -1.68 -7.26
N LYS A 63 17.12 -0.91 -6.77
CA LYS A 63 18.04 -1.34 -5.71
C LYS A 63 17.31 -1.67 -4.42
N LEU A 64 16.30 -0.86 -4.04
CA LEU A 64 15.51 -1.05 -2.84
C LEU A 64 14.73 -2.37 -2.88
N LEU A 65 14.00 -2.64 -3.96
CA LEU A 65 13.21 -3.85 -4.14
C LEU A 65 14.12 -5.09 -4.29
N LYS A 66 15.17 -5.03 -5.11
CA LYS A 66 16.14 -6.13 -5.26
C LYS A 66 16.83 -6.50 -3.95
N SER A 67 17.11 -5.51 -3.08
CA SER A 67 17.70 -5.78 -1.75
C SER A 67 16.80 -6.64 -0.84
N ARG A 68 15.51 -6.76 -1.17
CA ARG A 68 14.53 -7.60 -0.47
C ARG A 68 14.23 -8.91 -1.21
N GLY A 69 14.96 -9.21 -2.27
CA GLY A 69 14.75 -10.40 -3.09
C GLY A 69 13.43 -10.37 -3.85
N ILE A 70 13.02 -9.18 -4.31
CA ILE A 70 11.91 -8.97 -5.22
C ILE A 70 12.50 -8.77 -6.60
N ASP A 71 12.09 -9.60 -7.56
CA ASP A 71 12.48 -9.45 -8.95
C ASP A 71 11.58 -8.41 -9.63
N LEU A 72 12.17 -7.61 -10.52
CA LEU A 72 11.47 -6.54 -11.24
C LEU A 72 11.45 -6.85 -12.73
N PHE A 73 10.29 -6.61 -13.34
CA PHE A 73 10.09 -6.64 -14.78
C PHE A 73 10.31 -5.26 -15.41
N ASP A 74 9.80 -4.22 -14.76
CA ASP A 74 9.89 -2.84 -15.22
C ASP A 74 9.80 -1.84 -14.05
N THR A 75 10.19 -0.60 -14.29
CA THR A 75 10.08 0.51 -13.35
C THR A 75 9.73 1.81 -14.08
N ASP A 76 8.91 2.65 -13.45
CA ASP A 76 8.59 3.98 -13.99
C ASP A 76 8.54 5.03 -12.87
N LYS A 77 8.52 6.32 -13.24
CA LYS A 77 8.44 7.44 -12.30
C LYS A 77 7.54 8.54 -12.84
N GLU A 78 6.53 8.91 -12.06
CA GLU A 78 5.69 10.08 -12.30
C GLU A 78 6.10 11.22 -11.36
N HIS A 79 6.62 12.31 -11.91
CA HIS A 79 6.99 13.48 -11.12
C HIS A 79 5.75 14.26 -10.66
N LEU A 80 5.67 14.49 -9.35
CA LEU A 80 4.61 15.28 -8.75
C LEU A 80 5.02 16.75 -8.70
N GLY A 81 4.03 17.64 -8.86
CA GLY A 81 4.24 19.07 -8.68
C GLY A 81 4.59 19.40 -7.22
N VAL A 82 5.70 20.12 -7.01
CA VAL A 82 6.08 20.67 -5.71
C VAL A 82 5.84 22.18 -5.68
N CYS A 83 5.50 22.73 -4.51
CA CYS A 83 5.37 24.18 -4.35
C CYS A 83 6.74 24.87 -4.35
N GLY A 84 6.80 26.11 -4.87
CA GLY A 84 8.04 26.89 -4.97
C GLY A 84 8.44 27.68 -3.72
N ALA A 85 7.95 27.29 -2.53
CA ALA A 85 8.33 27.94 -1.27
C ALA A 85 9.48 27.18 -0.59
N CYS A 86 10.35 27.87 0.15
CA CYS A 86 11.54 27.27 0.74
C CYS A 86 11.27 26.18 1.81
N SER A 87 10.04 26.05 2.28
CA SER A 87 9.60 24.97 3.18
C SER A 87 9.06 23.74 2.45
N CYS A 88 8.92 23.81 1.14
CA CYS A 88 8.44 22.71 0.31
C CYS A 88 9.60 21.76 -0.04
N PRO A 89 9.30 20.49 -0.37
CA PRO A 89 10.31 19.59 -0.87
C PRO A 89 10.85 20.05 -2.24
N SER A 90 12.11 19.75 -2.51
CA SER A 90 12.70 19.94 -3.84
C SER A 90 12.32 18.81 -4.80
N TYR A 91 11.95 17.65 -4.26
CA TYR A 91 11.55 16.46 -5.01
C TYR A 91 10.24 15.85 -4.50
N ALA A 92 9.38 15.45 -5.43
CA ALA A 92 8.30 14.52 -5.17
C ALA A 92 8.02 13.70 -6.45
N ALA A 93 7.87 12.39 -6.32
CA ALA A 93 7.47 11.51 -7.42
C ALA A 93 6.79 10.25 -6.89
N ILE A 94 5.89 9.69 -7.70
CA ILE A 94 5.42 8.32 -7.55
C ILE A 94 6.41 7.43 -8.29
N HIS A 95 6.96 6.43 -7.61
CA HIS A 95 7.83 5.43 -8.22
C HIS A 95 7.07 4.13 -8.37
N TYR A 96 7.01 3.62 -9.58
CA TYR A 96 6.35 2.38 -9.94
C TYR A 96 7.37 1.25 -10.14
N ALA A 97 6.95 0.03 -9.84
CA ALA A 97 7.66 -1.18 -10.17
C ALA A 97 6.68 -2.28 -10.58
N LEU A 98 6.93 -2.93 -11.71
CA LEU A 98 6.22 -4.12 -12.14
C LEU A 98 6.94 -5.33 -11.55
N ILE A 99 6.25 -6.09 -10.71
CA ILE A 99 6.82 -7.21 -9.96
C ILE A 99 5.93 -8.45 -10.10
N HIS A 100 6.40 -9.58 -9.59
CA HIS A 100 5.55 -10.76 -9.46
C HIS A 100 4.44 -10.54 -8.43
N THR A 101 3.23 -11.04 -8.72
CA THR A 101 2.08 -10.96 -7.79
C THR A 101 2.39 -11.58 -6.42
N ASP A 102 3.20 -12.65 -6.37
CA ASP A 102 3.63 -13.31 -5.13
C ASP A 102 4.56 -12.43 -4.26
N ASP A 103 5.14 -11.38 -4.82
CA ASP A 103 6.05 -10.46 -4.13
C ASP A 103 5.36 -9.20 -3.59
N VAL A 104 4.06 -8.99 -3.88
CA VAL A 104 3.31 -7.81 -3.43
C VAL A 104 3.35 -7.66 -1.91
N GLU A 105 3.12 -8.74 -1.15
CA GLU A 105 3.18 -8.67 0.32
C GLU A 105 4.60 -8.31 0.84
N LYS A 106 5.66 -8.63 0.09
CA LYS A 106 7.03 -8.24 0.45
C LYS A 106 7.27 -6.75 0.14
N ALA A 107 6.73 -6.25 -0.97
CA ALA A 107 6.80 -4.85 -1.36
C ALA A 107 6.01 -3.97 -0.36
N GLU A 108 4.82 -4.42 0.07
CA GLU A 108 4.01 -3.75 1.10
C GLU A 108 4.76 -3.59 2.42
N LYS A 109 5.55 -4.58 2.83
CA LYS A 109 6.38 -4.51 4.04
C LYS A 109 7.47 -3.41 4.00
N ILE A 110 7.74 -2.83 2.83
CA ILE A 110 8.68 -1.70 2.68
C ILE A 110 8.01 -0.41 2.23
N GLY A 111 6.68 -0.37 2.20
CA GLY A 111 5.90 0.85 1.95
C GLY A 111 5.49 1.08 0.50
N PHE A 112 5.62 0.07 -0.36
CA PHE A 112 4.96 0.08 -1.66
C PHE A 112 3.51 -0.39 -1.52
N GLU A 113 2.62 0.10 -2.36
CA GLU A 113 1.20 -0.26 -2.39
C GLU A 113 0.85 -0.77 -3.78
N LEU A 114 -0.19 -1.61 -3.91
CA LEU A 114 -0.65 -2.05 -5.22
C LEU A 114 -1.16 -0.87 -6.06
N SER A 115 -0.85 -0.86 -7.35
CA SER A 115 -1.22 0.19 -8.29
C SER A 115 -1.79 -0.38 -9.59
N GLU A 116 -2.51 0.45 -10.33
CA GLU A 116 -2.92 0.20 -11.71
C GLU A 116 -1.75 0.43 -12.71
N GLY A 117 -0.63 0.98 -12.23
CA GLY A 117 0.56 1.30 -13.03
C GLY A 117 0.67 2.78 -13.42
N PRO A 118 1.72 3.17 -14.16
CA PRO A 118 1.97 4.55 -14.55
C PRO A 118 0.92 5.08 -15.55
N ASN A 119 0.56 6.37 -15.44
CA ASN A 119 -0.31 7.04 -16.41
C ASN A 119 0.43 7.22 -17.76
N GLN A 120 0.02 6.50 -18.81
CA GLN A 120 0.59 6.61 -20.17
C GLN A 120 -0.16 7.59 -21.08
#